data_AF-A0A7X6Z9K2-F1
#
_entry.id   AF-A0A7X6Z9K2-F1
#
_cell.length_a   1.000
_cell.length_b   1.000
_cell.length_c   1.000
_cell.angle_alpha   90.00
_cell.angle_beta   90.00
_cell.angle_gamma   90.00
#
_symmetry.space_group_name_H-M   'P 1'
#
loop_
_entity.id
_entity.type
_entity.pdbx_description
1 polymer ?
#
loop_
_entity_poly.entity_id
_entity_poly.type
_entity_poly.pdbx_seq_one_letter_code
_entity_poly.pdbx_strand_id
1 'polypeptide(L)'
;MKRPPSTLLARKTSKDSLIGLYRYMRKDYMLYLMILPGIVYILIFKYWPMYGISIAFRDFSIFKGYADAPWVGLRNFVNLFGKAGFIRALKNNIIISLLKLIMGFPTPIILSLMINELSKMRLAAPSGKKRPPRCTRQKILNDQPFVTL
;
A
#
# COMPACT_ATOMS: atom_id res chain seq x y z
N MET A 1 26.05 -44.12 -37.30
CA MET A 1 25.67 -42.86 -36.63
C MET A 1 24.14 -42.71 -36.68
N LYS A 2 23.40 -43.23 -35.68
CA LYS A 2 21.93 -43.20 -35.63
C LYS A 2 21.48 -41.97 -34.85
N ARG A 3 20.85 -41.00 -35.52
CA ARG A 3 20.23 -39.85 -34.86
C ARG A 3 19.06 -40.35 -34.00
N PRO A 4 18.96 -40.00 -32.71
CA PRO A 4 17.75 -40.31 -31.95
C PRO A 4 16.58 -39.51 -32.54
N PRO A 5 15.36 -40.08 -32.58
CA PRO A 5 14.19 -39.39 -33.07
C PRO A 5 13.88 -38.21 -32.17
N SER A 6 13.64 -37.05 -32.76
CA SER A 6 13.14 -35.85 -32.09
C SER A 6 11.93 -36.21 -31.24
N THR A 7 12.13 -36.31 -29.94
CA THR A 7 11.08 -36.58 -28.96
C THR A 7 10.02 -35.52 -29.11
N LEU A 8 8.88 -35.99 -29.62
CA LEU A 8 7.65 -35.27 -29.84
C LEU A 8 7.40 -34.36 -28.64
N LEU A 9 7.27 -33.06 -28.92
CA LEU A 9 6.79 -32.08 -27.98
C LEU A 9 5.46 -32.60 -27.44
N ALA A 10 5.51 -33.20 -26.25
CA ALA A 10 4.37 -33.67 -25.51
C ALA A 10 3.45 -32.47 -25.36
N ARG A 11 2.45 -32.39 -26.24
CA ARG A 11 1.46 -31.32 -26.28
C ARG A 11 0.65 -31.47 -25.01
N LYS A 12 1.11 -30.83 -23.93
CA LYS A 12 0.42 -30.78 -22.64
C LYS A 12 -1.00 -30.32 -22.95
N THR A 13 -1.97 -31.22 -22.81
CA THR A 13 -3.34 -30.91 -23.17
C THR A 13 -3.88 -29.90 -22.15
N SER A 14 -4.74 -28.97 -22.58
CA SER A 14 -5.29 -27.90 -21.73
C SER A 14 -5.93 -28.44 -20.43
N LYS A 15 -6.47 -29.67 -20.50
CA LYS A 15 -7.05 -30.39 -19.35
C LYS A 15 -6.04 -30.68 -18.23
N ASP A 16 -4.81 -31.07 -18.58
CA ASP A 16 -3.74 -31.37 -17.61
C ASP A 16 -3.25 -30.10 -16.90
N SER A 17 -3.36 -28.95 -17.57
CA SER A 17 -3.06 -27.64 -16.98
C SER A 17 -4.12 -27.23 -15.95
N LEU A 18 -5.40 -27.42 -16.25
CA LEU A 18 -6.51 -27.08 -15.35
C LEU A 18 -6.54 -27.97 -14.10
N ILE A 19 -6.24 -29.26 -14.23
CA ILE A 19 -6.16 -30.20 -13.09
C ILE A 19 -4.96 -29.89 -12.19
N GLY A 20 -3.83 -29.48 -12.77
CA GLY A 20 -2.68 -28.97 -12.02
C GLY A 20 -2.99 -27.69 -11.26
N LEU A 21 -3.71 -26.76 -11.89
CA LEU A 21 -4.16 -25.49 -11.29
C LEU A 21 -5.13 -25.74 -10.12
N TYR A 22 -6.08 -26.67 -10.29
CA TYR A 22 -7.03 -27.04 -9.24
C TYR A 22 -6.33 -27.67 -8.02
N ARG A 23 -5.34 -28.54 -8.24
CA ARG A 23 -4.54 -29.12 -7.16
C ARG A 23 -3.71 -28.07 -6.43
N TYR A 24 -3.21 -27.06 -7.14
CA TYR A 24 -2.47 -25.93 -6.57
C TYR A 24 -3.39 -25.01 -5.75
N MET A 25 -4.54 -24.60 -6.30
CA MET A 25 -5.52 -23.77 -5.58
C MET A 25 -6.11 -24.46 -4.34
N ARG A 26 -6.26 -25.78 -4.38
CA ARG A 26 -6.74 -26.56 -3.22
C ARG A 26 -5.69 -26.70 -2.12
N LYS A 27 -4.39 -26.57 -2.43
CA LYS A 27 -3.32 -26.59 -1.43
C LYS A 27 -3.28 -25.29 -0.61
N ASP A 28 -3.60 -24.16 -1.26
CA ASP A 28 -3.55 -22.83 -0.65
C ASP A 28 -4.94 -22.26 -0.30
N TYR A 29 -5.97 -23.13 -0.17
CA TYR A 29 -7.35 -22.72 0.07
C TYR A 29 -7.52 -21.82 1.31
N MET A 30 -6.69 -22.02 2.33
CA MET A 30 -6.70 -21.26 3.59
C MET A 30 -6.24 -19.81 3.37
N LEU A 31 -5.29 -19.58 2.45
CA LEU A 31 -4.86 -18.24 2.05
C LEU A 31 -6.00 -17.51 1.32
N TYR A 32 -6.67 -18.21 0.39
CA TYR A 32 -7.82 -17.65 -0.32
C TYR A 32 -8.98 -17.36 0.62
N LEU A 33 -9.28 -18.24 1.58
CA LEU A 33 -10.34 -18.05 2.57
C LEU A 33 -10.09 -16.82 3.46
N MET A 34 -8.83 -16.53 3.79
CA MET A 34 -8.47 -15.34 4.58
C MET A 34 -8.62 -14.04 3.77
N ILE A 35 -8.36 -14.08 2.46
CA ILE A 35 -8.49 -12.91 1.55
C ILE A 35 -9.94 -12.66 1.12
N LEU A 36 -10.75 -13.74 1.05
CA LEU A 36 -12.13 -13.71 0.60
C LEU A 36 -13.00 -12.66 1.32
N PRO A 37 -13.01 -12.54 2.66
CA PRO A 37 -13.81 -11.51 3.33
C PRO A 37 -13.36 -10.09 2.96
N GLY A 38 -12.06 -9.86 2.72
CA GLY A 38 -11.54 -8.58 2.26
C GLY A 38 -12.01 -8.21 0.85
N ILE A 39 -11.98 -9.18 -0.06
CA ILE A 39 -12.48 -8.98 -1.44
C ILE A 39 -13.99 -8.73 -1.45
N VAL A 40 -14.74 -9.55 -0.72
CA VAL A 40 -16.21 -9.41 -0.62
C VAL A 40 -16.57 -8.02 -0.05
N TYR A 41 -15.87 -7.57 0.99
CA TYR A 41 -16.06 -6.23 1.54
C TYR A 41 -15.78 -5.14 0.50
N ILE A 42 -14.68 -5.23 -0.25
CA ILE A 42 -14.35 -4.26 -1.30
C ILE A 42 -15.43 -4.24 -2.39
N LEU A 43 -15.92 -5.40 -2.83
CA LEU A 43 -16.95 -5.47 -3.86
C LEU A 43 -18.27 -4.84 -3.39
N ILE A 44 -18.72 -5.17 -2.18
CA ILE A 44 -20.01 -4.68 -1.67
C ILE A 44 -19.92 -3.20 -1.28
N PHE A 45 -18.85 -2.76 -0.62
CA PHE A 45 -18.81 -1.40 -0.06
C PHE A 45 -18.09 -0.38 -0.94
N LYS A 46 -17.20 -0.79 -1.84
CA LYS A 46 -16.49 0.14 -2.73
C LYS A 46 -17.02 0.05 -4.15
N TYR A 47 -17.25 -1.15 -4.68
CA TYR A 47 -17.71 -1.30 -6.07
C TYR A 47 -19.20 -0.98 -6.21
N TRP A 48 -20.03 -1.37 -5.24
CA TRP A 48 -21.46 -1.05 -5.24
C TRP A 48 -21.76 0.47 -5.31
N PRO A 49 -21.22 1.34 -4.43
CA PRO A 49 -21.51 2.77 -4.51
C PRO A 49 -20.96 3.42 -5.79
N MET A 50 -19.96 2.83 -6.45
CA MET A 50 -19.47 3.34 -7.73
C MET A 50 -20.50 3.24 -8.85
N TYR A 51 -21.47 2.31 -8.78
CA TYR A 51 -22.61 2.32 -9.71
C TYR A 51 -23.45 3.60 -9.60
N GLY A 52 -23.42 4.27 -8.45
CA GLY A 52 -24.08 5.57 -8.25
C GLY A 52 -23.53 6.69 -9.14
N ILE A 53 -22.30 6.57 -9.65
CA ILE A 53 -21.71 7.56 -10.57
C ILE A 53 -22.53 7.65 -11.88
N SER A 54 -23.22 6.57 -12.25
CA SER A 54 -24.10 6.55 -13.43
C SER A 54 -25.26 7.56 -13.33
N ILE A 55 -25.65 7.98 -12.13
CA ILE A 55 -26.73 8.96 -11.89
C ILE A 55 -26.36 10.33 -12.45
N ALA A 56 -25.07 10.68 -12.51
CA ALA A 56 -24.63 11.97 -13.05
C ALA A 56 -24.96 12.12 -14.55
N PHE A 57 -25.14 11.02 -15.28
CA PHE A 57 -25.45 11.00 -16.72
C PHE A 57 -26.95 10.89 -17.03
N ARG A 58 -27.79 10.70 -16.02
CA ARG A 58 -29.25 10.60 -16.15
C ARG A 58 -29.93 11.82 -15.55
N ASP A 59 -31.11 12.18 -16.06
CA ASP A 59 -31.92 13.26 -15.47
C ASP A 59 -32.66 12.73 -14.23
N PHE A 60 -31.90 12.54 -13.16
CA PHE A 60 -32.41 11.94 -11.93
C PHE A 60 -33.16 13.00 -11.11
N SER A 61 -34.49 12.87 -11.09
CA SER A 61 -35.35 13.57 -10.15
C SER A 61 -35.82 12.60 -9.07
N ILE A 62 -35.71 13.00 -7.80
CA ILE A 62 -36.10 12.20 -6.62
C ILE A 62 -37.57 11.74 -6.74
N PHE A 63 -38.40 12.52 -7.44
CA PHE A 63 -39.84 12.26 -7.61
C PHE A 63 -40.20 11.29 -8.74
N LYS A 64 -39.33 11.09 -9.75
CA LYS A 64 -39.63 10.26 -10.94
C LYS A 64 -39.08 8.84 -10.87
N GLY A 65 -38.38 8.48 -9.79
CA GLY A 65 -37.79 7.14 -9.63
C GLY A 65 -36.56 6.91 -10.53
N TYR A 66 -35.74 5.92 -10.16
CA TYR A 66 -34.48 5.60 -10.87
C TYR A 66 -34.70 4.97 -12.26
N ALA A 67 -35.85 4.31 -12.46
CA ALA A 67 -36.14 3.52 -13.66
C ALA A 67 -36.55 4.38 -14.88
N ASP A 68 -37.27 5.49 -14.66
CA ASP A 68 -37.83 6.33 -15.73
C ASP A 68 -36.95 7.54 -16.10
N ALA A 69 -35.77 7.68 -15.49
CA ALA A 69 -34.88 8.81 -15.74
C ALA A 69 -34.20 8.68 -17.13
N PRO A 70 -34.49 9.56 -18.10
CA PRO A 70 -33.88 9.49 -19.43
C PRO A 70 -32.36 9.77 -19.35
N TRP A 71 -31.62 9.08 -20.23
CA TRP A 71 -30.17 9.29 -20.37
C TRP A 71 -29.90 10.62 -21.09
N VAL A 72 -29.40 11.62 -20.36
CA VAL A 72 -29.19 13.00 -20.86
C VAL A 72 -27.70 13.35 -21.05
N GLY A 73 -26.81 12.38 -20.82
CA GLY A 73 -25.38 12.52 -21.07
C GLY A 73 -24.75 13.65 -20.26
N LEU A 74 -24.19 14.65 -20.94
CA LEU A 74 -23.39 15.72 -20.33
C LEU A 74 -24.18 16.96 -19.90
N ARG A 75 -25.51 16.99 -20.11
CA ARG A 75 -26.34 18.17 -19.80
C ARG A 75 -26.25 18.59 -18.34
N ASN A 76 -26.19 17.63 -17.43
CA ASN A 76 -26.04 17.87 -15.99
C ASN A 76 -24.72 18.58 -15.66
N PHE A 77 -23.62 18.21 -16.34
CA PHE A 77 -22.32 18.83 -16.11
C PHE A 77 -22.30 20.28 -16.56
N VAL A 78 -22.84 20.61 -17.74
CA VAL A 78 -22.93 21.99 -18.23
C VAL A 78 -23.71 22.87 -17.24
N ASN A 79 -24.85 22.37 -16.76
CA ASN A 79 -25.66 23.07 -15.76
C ASN A 79 -24.92 23.26 -14.42
N LEU A 80 -24.10 22.28 -13.99
CA LEU A 80 -23.31 22.38 -12.77
C LEU A 80 -22.17 23.38 -12.90
N PHE A 81 -21.43 23.39 -14.02
CA PHE A 81 -20.35 24.34 -14.27
C PHE A 81 -20.85 25.78 -14.48
N GLY A 82 -22.08 25.96 -14.99
CA GLY A 82 -22.73 27.28 -15.09
C GLY A 82 -23.12 27.90 -13.75
N LYS A 83 -23.17 27.13 -12.65
CA LYS A 83 -23.51 27.65 -11.32
C LYS A 83 -22.29 28.31 -10.68
N ALA A 84 -22.39 29.62 -10.43
CA ALA A 84 -21.35 30.39 -9.74
C ALA A 84 -20.98 29.84 -8.34
N GLY A 85 -21.92 29.18 -7.65
CA GLY A 85 -21.63 28.51 -6.37
C GLY A 85 -20.68 27.31 -6.51
N PHE A 86 -20.84 26.50 -7.55
CA PHE A 86 -20.03 25.31 -7.78
C PHE A 86 -18.58 25.67 -8.12
N ILE A 87 -18.38 26.63 -9.04
CA ILE A 87 -17.03 27.10 -9.42
C ILE A 87 -16.30 27.73 -8.22
N ARG A 88 -17.00 28.51 -7.39
CA ARG A 88 -16.43 29.06 -6.15
C ARG A 88 -16.02 27.96 -5.18
N ALA A 89 -16.89 26.99 -4.93
CA ALA A 89 -16.58 25.86 -4.04
C ALA A 89 -15.40 25.02 -4.55
N LEU A 90 -15.33 24.77 -5.86
CA LEU A 90 -14.25 24.03 -6.50
C LEU A 90 -12.92 24.78 -6.35
N LYS A 91 -12.88 26.09 -6.65
CA LYS A 91 -11.69 26.91 -6.44
C LYS A 91 -11.24 26.93 -4.98
N ASN A 92 -12.17 27.08 -4.04
CA ASN A 92 -11.86 27.08 -2.61
C ASN A 92 -11.25 25.75 -2.17
N ASN A 93 -11.80 24.62 -2.60
CA ASN A 93 -11.27 23.30 -2.28
C ASN A 93 -9.86 23.12 -2.85
N ILE A 94 -9.63 23.50 -4.11
CA ILE A 94 -8.29 23.46 -4.71
C ILE A 94 -7.31 24.31 -3.89
N ILE A 95 -7.66 25.55 -3.54
CA ILE A 95 -6.80 26.43 -2.74
C ILE A 95 -6.49 25.81 -1.38
N ILE A 96 -7.50 25.30 -0.67
CA ILE A 96 -7.32 24.68 0.65
C ILE A 96 -6.46 23.41 0.55
N SER A 97 -6.72 22.55 -0.43
CA SER A 97 -5.98 21.30 -0.63
C SER A 97 -4.51 21.57 -0.98
N LEU A 98 -4.24 22.61 -1.77
CA LEU A 98 -2.88 23.01 -2.13
C LEU A 98 -2.15 23.61 -0.94
N LEU A 99 -2.82 24.47 -0.15
CA LEU A 99 -2.25 25.01 1.08
C LEU A 99 -1.93 23.90 2.09
N LYS A 100 -2.84 22.91 2.23
CA LYS A 100 -2.61 21.72 3.06
C LYS A 100 -1.44 20.88 2.56
N LEU A 101 -1.24 20.75 1.25
CA LEU A 101 -0.11 20.01 0.70
C LEU A 101 1.22 20.73 1.01
N ILE A 102 1.28 22.04 0.76
CA ILE A 102 2.48 22.85 0.97
C ILE A 102 2.85 22.93 2.45
N MET A 103 1.87 23.01 3.37
CA MET A 103 2.15 23.08 4.81
C MET A 103 2.24 21.70 5.47
N GLY A 104 1.41 20.76 5.04
CA GLY A 104 1.31 19.42 5.63
C GLY A 104 2.47 18.49 5.28
N PHE A 105 3.15 18.71 4.16
CA PHE A 105 4.36 17.97 3.80
C PHE A 105 5.62 18.36 4.61
N PRO A 106 5.98 19.66 4.77
CA PRO A 106 7.16 20.06 5.53
C PRO A 106 7.00 19.93 7.04
N THR A 107 5.78 20.00 7.58
CA THR A 107 5.53 19.86 9.03
C THR A 107 6.12 18.56 9.62
N PRO A 108 5.83 17.34 9.09
CA PRO A 108 6.44 16.11 9.60
C PRO A 108 7.96 16.05 9.36
N ILE A 109 8.48 16.68 8.30
CA ILE A 109 9.93 16.76 8.04
C ILE A 109 10.62 17.56 9.14
N ILE A 110 10.12 18.76 9.42
CA ILE A 110 10.64 19.63 10.49
C ILE A 110 10.52 18.92 11.84
N LEU A 111 9.36 18.30 12.12
CA LEU A 111 9.14 17.56 13.36
C LEU A 111 10.16 16.41 13.53
N SER A 112 10.45 15.65 12.47
CA SER A 112 11.43 14.57 12.52
C SER A 112 12.85 15.09 12.81
N LEU A 113 13.21 16.24 12.25
CA LEU A 113 14.51 16.87 12.45
C LEU A 113 14.63 17.42 13.89
N MET A 114 13.57 18.06 14.39
CA MET A 114 13.53 18.56 15.77
C MET A 114 13.66 17.42 16.79
N ILE A 115 12.93 16.32 16.62
CA ILE A 115 13.02 15.15 17.52
C ILE A 115 14.43 14.54 17.51
N ASN A 116 15.07 14.51 16.34
CA ASN A 116 16.43 14.00 16.20
C ASN A 116 17.44 14.88 16.95
N GLU A 117 17.33 16.21 16.84
CA GLU A 117 18.23 17.13 17.57
C GLU A 117 17.99 17.12 19.09
N LEU A 118 16.73 17.06 19.55
CA LEU A 118 16.41 16.90 20.97
C LEU A 118 17.00 15.61 21.55
N SER A 119 17.00 14.52 20.77
CA SER A 119 17.58 13.24 21.19
C SER A 119 19.11 13.31 21.27
N LYS A 120 19.77 14.00 20.33
CA LYS A 120 21.23 14.22 20.37
C LYS A 120 21.64 15.08 21.57
N MET A 121 20.88 16.12 21.90
CA MET A 121 21.15 16.97 23.08
C MET A 121 20.99 16.19 24.39
N ARG A 122 19.98 15.31 24.47
CA ARG A 122 19.80 14.44 25.64
C ARG A 122 20.94 13.44 25.82
N LEU A 123 21.56 12.99 24.73
CA LEU A 123 22.75 12.13 24.76
C LEU A 123 24.05 12.89 25.03
N ALA A 124 24.07 14.21 24.81
CA ALA A 124 25.20 15.10 25.11
C ALA A 124 25.25 15.56 26.58
N ALA A 125 24.25 15.23 27.41
CA ALA A 125 24.36 15.32 28.87
C ALA A 125 25.52 14.42 29.36
N PRO A 126 26.36 14.90 30.30
CA PRO A 126 27.80 14.66 30.32
C PRO A 126 28.12 13.19 30.62
N SER A 127 28.25 12.38 29.58
CA SER A 127 28.93 11.10 29.71
C SER A 127 30.43 11.35 29.70
N GLY A 128 30.94 11.76 30.86
CA GLY A 128 32.32 11.57 31.30
C GLY A 128 32.67 10.08 31.45
N LYS A 129 32.34 9.26 30.45
CA LYS A 129 32.70 7.85 30.42
C LYS A 129 33.91 7.71 29.51
N LYS A 130 35.09 8.02 30.08
CA LYS A 130 36.36 7.48 29.58
C LYS A 130 36.13 5.98 29.42
N ARG A 131 36.07 5.47 28.18
CA ARG A 131 36.18 4.02 27.99
C ARG A 131 37.53 3.64 28.59
N PRO A 132 37.61 2.76 29.60
CA PRO A 132 38.91 2.23 29.97
C PRO A 132 39.50 1.59 28.71
N PRO A 133 40.84 1.69 28.51
CA PRO A 133 41.47 0.97 27.42
C PRO A 133 41.03 -0.48 27.54
N ARG A 134 40.61 -1.08 26.41
CA ARG A 134 40.31 -2.51 26.36
C ARG A 134 41.53 -3.22 26.94
N CYS A 135 41.39 -3.72 28.18
CA CYS A 135 42.39 -4.59 28.77
C CYS A 135 42.54 -5.74 27.79
N THR A 136 43.70 -5.73 27.14
CA THR A 136 44.16 -6.74 26.22
C THR A 136 44.06 -8.08 26.95
N ARG A 137 43.04 -8.87 26.60
CA ARG A 137 42.82 -10.24 27.08
C ARG A 137 43.83 -11.18 26.41
N GLN A 138 45.10 -10.81 26.46
CA GLN A 138 46.23 -11.52 25.86
C GLN A 138 47.40 -11.65 26.84
N LYS A 139 47.20 -11.31 28.12
CA LYS A 139 48.26 -11.35 29.16
C LYS A 139 47.92 -12.24 30.36
N ILE A 140 47.17 -13.32 30.13
CA ILE A 140 46.91 -14.38 31.13
C ILE A 140 47.41 -15.75 30.62
N LEU A 141 47.89 -15.87 29.38
CA LEU A 141 48.25 -17.15 28.78
C LEU A 141 49.76 -17.47 28.74
N ASN A 142 50.61 -16.74 29.48
CA ASN A 142 52.05 -17.00 29.43
C ASN A 142 52.82 -16.85 30.75
N ASP A 143 52.15 -16.93 31.90
CA ASP A 143 52.79 -17.03 33.22
C ASP A 143 52.25 -18.25 34.00
N GLN A 144 52.45 -19.45 33.45
CA GLN A 144 52.42 -20.70 34.23
C GLN A 144 53.77 -21.42 34.10
N PRO A 145 54.82 -21.02 34.83
CA PRO A 145 55.91 -21.91 35.15
C PRO A 145 55.65 -22.56 36.52
N PHE A 146 55.04 -23.75 36.54
CA PHE A 146 54.96 -24.62 37.71
C PHE A 146 54.60 -26.05 37.22
N VAL A 147 55.56 -26.89 36.84
CA VAL A 147 56.32 -27.79 37.74
C VAL A 147 55.42 -28.42 38.81
N THR A 148 55.03 -29.68 38.59
CA THR A 148 54.91 -30.81 39.56
C THR A 148 53.75 -31.75 39.20
N LEU A 149 54.04 -32.71 38.32
CA LEU A 149 53.88 -34.17 38.51
C LEU A 149 54.44 -34.89 37.28
#